data_AF-A0A7S1LAV6-F1
#
_entry.id   AF-A0A7S1LAV6-F1
#
_cell.length_a   1.000
_cell.length_b   1.000
_cell.length_c   1.000
_cell.angle_alpha   90.00
_cell.angle_beta   90.00
_cell.angle_gamma   90.00
#
_symmetry.space_group_name_H-M   'P 1'
#
loop_
_entity.id
_entity.type
_entity.pdbx_description
1 polymer ?
#
loop_
_entity_poly.entity_id
_entity_poly.type
_entity_poly.pdbx_seq_one_letter_code
_entity_poly.pdbx_strand_id
1 'polypeptide(L)'
;ETKRKAARSWASQLHLVRHPRAAAGVTEEQRRKNFVFAMSQPVQWDWVQKDYPQLFEHLTKSSASGFLFPTGATWTECDGNIPSGESFMRQFHYGQAHQRRVFGTASRIFWLPDTFGYSGQLPQIARLHGVEYFLSQKLSWNLVNKPPHTTFHWQGIDGGRSTLLAHFPPTDTYGSTLGV
;
A
#
# COMPACT_ATOMS: atom_id res chain seq x y z
N GLU A 1 -4.10 21.38 0.02
CA GLU A 1 -3.30 20.98 -1.16
C GLU A 1 -3.33 19.47 -1.45
N THR A 2 -3.02 18.58 -0.49
CA THR A 2 -2.91 17.12 -0.72
C THR A 2 -4.14 16.48 -1.39
N LYS A 3 -5.36 16.91 -1.04
CA LYS A 3 -6.59 16.41 -1.68
C LYS A 3 -6.60 16.61 -3.20
N ARG A 4 -6.13 17.78 -3.68
CA ARG A 4 -5.98 18.08 -5.10
C ARG A 4 -4.86 17.24 -5.74
N LYS A 5 -3.76 16.99 -5.01
CA LYS A 5 -2.67 16.12 -5.46
C LYS A 5 -3.16 14.68 -5.68
N ALA A 6 -3.89 14.11 -4.71
CA ALA A 6 -4.45 12.77 -4.83
C ALA A 6 -5.35 12.66 -6.08
N ALA A 7 -6.31 13.57 -6.24
CA ALA A 7 -7.22 13.55 -7.40
C ALA A 7 -6.49 13.64 -8.74
N ARG A 8 -5.53 14.59 -8.88
CA ARG A 8 -4.75 14.73 -10.12
C ARG A 8 -3.91 13.50 -10.41
N SER A 9 -3.21 12.95 -9.41
CA SER A 9 -2.41 11.74 -9.59
C SER A 9 -3.28 10.57 -10.02
N TRP A 10 -4.42 10.34 -9.36
CA TRP A 10 -5.26 9.18 -9.62
C TRP A 10 -6.00 9.28 -10.95
N ALA A 11 -6.40 10.49 -11.36
CA ALA A 11 -6.94 10.74 -12.69
C ALA A 11 -5.92 10.40 -13.79
N SER A 12 -4.64 10.76 -13.61
CA SER A 12 -3.57 10.39 -14.53
C SER A 12 -3.40 8.88 -14.65
N GLN A 13 -3.44 8.15 -13.53
CA GLN A 13 -3.31 6.68 -13.54
C GLN A 13 -4.49 6.00 -14.21
N LEU A 14 -5.71 6.48 -13.94
CA LEU A 14 -6.91 6.03 -14.63
C LEU A 14 -6.83 6.31 -16.14
N HIS A 15 -6.29 7.46 -16.54
CA HIS A 15 -6.08 7.77 -17.95
C HIS A 15 -5.09 6.82 -18.61
N LEU A 16 -3.96 6.52 -17.94
CA LEU A 16 -2.95 5.58 -18.44
C LEU A 16 -3.50 4.17 -18.63
N VAL A 17 -4.35 3.68 -17.72
CA VAL A 17 -4.94 2.34 -17.89
C VAL A 17 -5.99 2.29 -19.00
N ARG A 18 -6.64 3.42 -19.31
CA ARG A 18 -7.61 3.52 -20.41
C ARG A 18 -6.93 3.74 -21.76
N HIS A 19 -5.75 4.35 -21.78
CA HIS A 19 -5.02 4.72 -22.99
C HIS A 19 -3.53 4.34 -22.84
N PRO A 20 -3.19 3.05 -22.81
CA PRO A 20 -1.80 2.64 -22.61
C PRO A 20 -0.94 3.02 -23.82
N ARG A 21 0.20 3.66 -23.57
CA ARG A 21 1.15 4.06 -24.63
C ARG A 21 1.65 2.84 -25.39
N ALA A 22 1.88 3.00 -26.69
CA ALA A 22 2.45 1.96 -27.52
C ALA A 22 3.83 1.53 -26.99
N ALA A 23 4.06 0.22 -26.92
CA ALA A 23 5.34 -0.39 -26.59
C ALA A 23 5.61 -1.51 -27.60
N ALA A 24 6.85 -1.58 -28.10
CA ALA A 24 7.25 -2.59 -29.08
C ALA A 24 7.02 -4.01 -28.52
N GLY A 25 6.42 -4.89 -29.33
CA GLY A 25 6.21 -6.29 -28.96
C GLY A 25 5.09 -6.57 -27.94
N VAL A 26 4.29 -5.57 -27.55
CA VAL A 26 3.16 -5.76 -26.63
C VAL A 26 1.88 -5.20 -27.26
N THR A 27 0.77 -5.93 -27.17
CA THR A 27 -0.55 -5.43 -27.60
C THR A 27 -1.11 -4.42 -26.60
N GLU A 28 -2.08 -3.62 -27.03
CA GLU A 28 -2.79 -2.70 -26.14
C GLU A 28 -3.48 -3.44 -24.99
N GLU A 29 -4.11 -4.57 -25.29
CA GLU A 29 -4.80 -5.42 -24.32
C GLU A 29 -3.83 -5.96 -23.25
N GLN A 30 -2.67 -6.46 -23.66
CA GLN A 30 -1.63 -6.93 -22.72
C GLN A 30 -1.14 -5.79 -21.82
N ARG A 31 -0.97 -4.57 -22.34
CA ARG A 31 -0.59 -3.42 -21.51
C ARG A 31 -1.67 -3.05 -20.49
N ARG A 32 -2.94 -3.04 -20.90
CA ARG A 32 -4.05 -2.77 -19.95
C ARG A 32 -4.11 -3.82 -18.85
N LYS A 33 -3.88 -5.09 -19.19
CA LYS A 33 -3.89 -6.20 -18.22
C LYS A 33 -2.68 -6.20 -17.29
N ASN A 34 -1.54 -5.65 -17.71
CA ASN A 34 -0.30 -5.68 -16.95
C ASN A 34 -0.02 -4.42 -16.10
N PHE A 35 -0.84 -3.37 -16.24
CA PHE A 35 -0.68 -2.15 -15.44
C PHE A 35 -1.53 -2.22 -14.17
N VAL A 36 -0.86 -2.34 -13.02
CA VAL A 36 -1.50 -2.38 -11.70
C VAL A 36 -1.05 -1.18 -10.88
N PHE A 37 -2.01 -0.51 -10.26
CA PHE A 37 -1.79 0.67 -9.42
C PHE A 37 -2.25 0.39 -7.99
N ALA A 38 -1.40 0.70 -7.01
CA ALA A 38 -1.67 0.46 -5.59
C ALA A 38 -1.73 1.79 -4.84
N MET A 39 -2.76 2.02 -4.03
CA MET A 39 -2.92 3.22 -3.19
C MET A 39 -3.12 2.83 -1.73
N SER A 40 -2.11 3.12 -0.90
CA SER A 40 -1.96 2.66 0.48
C SER A 40 -2.80 3.40 1.53
N GLN A 41 -3.36 4.57 1.23
CA GLN A 41 -3.94 5.45 2.24
C GLN A 41 -5.47 5.63 2.09
N PRO A 42 -6.28 4.92 2.89
CA PRO A 42 -7.73 5.10 3.01
C PRO A 42 -8.18 6.55 3.20
N VAL A 43 -7.46 7.37 3.97
CA VAL A 43 -7.83 8.78 4.15
C VAL A 43 -7.89 9.57 2.83
N GLN A 44 -7.04 9.21 1.85
CA GLN A 44 -7.06 9.85 0.53
C GLN A 44 -8.29 9.42 -0.27
N TRP A 45 -8.73 8.17 -0.13
CA TRP A 45 -9.94 7.67 -0.77
C TRP A 45 -11.17 8.39 -0.25
N ASP A 46 -11.27 8.60 1.06
CA ASP A 46 -12.35 9.38 1.67
C ASP A 46 -12.38 10.82 1.16
N TRP A 47 -11.22 11.46 1.01
CA TRP A 47 -11.15 12.80 0.42
C TRP A 47 -11.58 12.82 -1.05
N VAL A 48 -11.15 11.85 -1.85
CA VAL A 48 -11.53 11.76 -3.27
C VAL A 48 -13.01 11.41 -3.44
N GLN A 49 -13.57 10.54 -2.60
CA GLN A 49 -14.99 10.23 -2.59
C GLN A 49 -15.83 11.48 -2.30
N LYS A 50 -15.41 12.28 -1.32
CA LYS A 50 -16.12 13.50 -0.91
C LYS A 50 -15.99 14.62 -1.94
N ASP A 51 -14.76 14.93 -2.37
CA ASP A 51 -14.47 16.12 -3.15
C ASP A 51 -14.56 15.88 -4.67
N TYR A 52 -14.43 14.62 -5.13
CA TYR A 52 -14.41 14.23 -6.56
C TYR A 52 -15.19 12.92 -6.80
N PRO A 53 -16.50 12.86 -6.52
CA PRO A 53 -17.29 11.61 -6.53
C PRO A 53 -17.28 10.87 -7.87
N GLN A 54 -17.30 11.59 -9.00
CA GLN A 54 -17.21 10.96 -10.33
C GLN A 54 -15.87 10.25 -10.56
N LEU A 55 -14.76 10.83 -10.08
CA LEU A 55 -13.45 10.19 -10.16
C LEU A 55 -13.42 8.93 -9.28
N PHE A 56 -13.96 9.02 -8.07
CA PHE A 56 -14.08 7.87 -7.18
C PHE A 56 -14.86 6.72 -7.83
N GLU A 57 -16.03 7.01 -8.43
CA GLU A 57 -16.84 6.02 -9.13
C GLU A 57 -16.09 5.37 -10.30
N HIS A 58 -15.37 6.16 -11.10
CA HIS A 58 -14.57 5.62 -12.19
C HIS A 58 -13.43 4.72 -11.70
N LEU A 59 -12.76 5.10 -10.61
CA LEU A 59 -11.68 4.29 -10.02
C LEU A 59 -12.23 2.96 -9.48
N THR A 60 -13.31 3.00 -8.70
CA THR A 60 -13.90 1.79 -8.12
C THR A 60 -14.47 0.86 -9.18
N LYS A 61 -15.13 1.37 -10.23
CA LYS A 61 -15.55 0.55 -11.39
C LYS A 61 -14.37 -0.09 -12.11
N SER A 62 -13.25 0.62 -12.26
CA SER A 62 -12.04 0.07 -12.86
C SER A 62 -11.30 -0.92 -11.97
N SER A 63 -11.60 -1.01 -10.67
CA SER A 63 -11.00 -2.03 -9.79
C SER A 63 -11.34 -3.46 -10.23
N ALA A 64 -12.55 -3.68 -10.77
CA ALA A 64 -13.00 -4.98 -11.26
C ALA A 64 -12.16 -5.51 -12.44
N SER A 65 -11.43 -4.64 -13.15
CA SER A 65 -10.52 -5.06 -14.23
C SER A 65 -9.12 -5.46 -13.75
N GLY A 66 -8.90 -5.55 -12.43
CA GLY A 66 -7.58 -5.88 -11.85
C GLY A 66 -6.58 -4.73 -11.87
N PHE A 67 -6.99 -3.54 -12.30
CA PHE A 67 -6.13 -2.35 -12.37
C PHE A 67 -5.72 -1.84 -10.99
N LEU A 68 -6.62 -1.90 -10.01
CA LEU A 68 -6.33 -1.42 -8.66
C LEU A 68 -5.94 -2.59 -7.77
N PHE A 69 -4.78 -2.46 -7.14
CA PHE A 69 -4.36 -3.35 -6.09
C PHE A 69 -4.94 -2.88 -4.75
N PRO A 70 -5.81 -3.66 -4.10
CA PRO A 70 -6.39 -3.28 -2.81
C PRO A 70 -5.32 -3.37 -1.72
N THR A 71 -4.82 -2.22 -1.28
CA THR A 71 -3.90 -2.06 -0.14
C THR A 71 -4.41 -0.94 0.77
N GLY A 72 -3.78 -0.79 1.93
CA GLY A 72 -4.18 0.19 2.94
C GLY A 72 -4.88 -0.44 4.12
N ALA A 73 -4.19 -1.38 4.76
CA ALA A 73 -4.62 -1.98 6.01
C ALA A 73 -4.73 -0.95 7.15
N THR A 74 -3.93 0.13 7.11
CA THR A 74 -3.98 1.25 8.05
C THR A 74 -4.61 2.50 7.42
N TRP A 75 -5.22 3.37 8.23
CA TRP A 75 -5.88 4.59 7.78
C TRP A 75 -4.95 5.58 7.07
N THR A 76 -3.72 5.71 7.59
CA THR A 76 -2.61 6.44 6.99
C THR A 76 -1.36 5.56 6.92
N GLU A 77 -0.32 6.03 6.25
CA GLU A 77 1.04 5.51 6.45
C GLU A 77 1.58 6.14 7.73
N CYS A 78 1.28 5.54 8.88
CA CYS A 78 1.65 6.10 10.18
C CYS A 78 3.12 5.86 10.53
N ASP A 79 3.63 6.67 11.47
CA ASP A 79 4.93 6.40 12.10
C ASP A 79 4.91 5.05 12.83
N GLY A 80 6.04 4.35 12.85
CA GLY A 80 6.15 2.99 13.40
C GLY A 80 6.62 2.92 14.84
N ASN A 81 6.94 4.05 15.48
CA ASN A 81 7.53 4.10 16.83
C ASN A 81 6.72 4.93 17.83
N ILE A 82 6.28 6.13 17.44
CA ILE A 82 5.67 7.13 18.33
C ILE A 82 4.24 6.77 18.76
N PRO A 83 3.35 6.27 17.87
CA PRO A 83 1.98 5.99 18.26
C PRO A 83 1.87 4.97 19.38
N SER A 84 0.88 5.15 20.27
CA SER A 84 0.54 4.14 21.27
C SER A 84 -0.05 2.88 20.61
N GLY A 85 -0.10 1.78 21.36
CA GLY A 85 -0.75 0.54 20.92
C GLY A 85 -2.19 0.77 20.46
N GLU A 86 -2.98 1.54 21.22
CA GLU A 86 -4.36 1.89 20.83
C GLU A 86 -4.40 2.67 19.51
N SER A 87 -3.49 3.63 19.30
CA SER A 87 -3.40 4.36 18.04
C SER A 87 -3.11 3.44 16.86
N PHE A 88 -2.23 2.45 17.01
CA PHE A 88 -2.01 1.43 15.98
C PHE A 88 -3.26 0.59 15.73
N MET A 89 -3.93 0.12 16.78
CA MET A 89 -5.18 -0.64 16.65
C MET A 89 -6.23 0.17 15.87
N ARG A 90 -6.36 1.48 16.16
CA ARG A 90 -7.28 2.38 15.44
C ARG A 90 -6.90 2.57 13.98
N GLN A 91 -5.61 2.73 13.69
CA GLN A 91 -5.12 2.81 12.32
C GLN A 91 -5.57 1.60 11.50
N PHE A 92 -5.36 0.38 12.01
CA PHE A 92 -5.82 -0.84 11.34
C PHE A 92 -7.33 -0.96 11.29
N HIS A 93 -8.03 -0.65 12.39
CA HIS A 93 -9.48 -0.74 12.44
C HIS A 93 -10.15 0.12 11.36
N TYR A 94 -9.79 1.40 11.27
CA TYR A 94 -10.34 2.31 10.27
C TYR A 94 -9.90 1.96 8.84
N GLY A 95 -8.63 1.58 8.65
CA GLY A 95 -8.12 1.18 7.34
C GLY A 95 -8.84 -0.06 6.81
N GLN A 96 -8.93 -1.13 7.60
CA GLN A 96 -9.62 -2.35 7.21
C GLN A 96 -11.13 -2.15 7.00
N ALA A 97 -11.78 -1.32 7.82
CA ALA A 97 -13.19 -0.98 7.62
C ALA A 97 -13.42 -0.25 6.30
N HIS A 98 -12.53 0.69 5.94
CA HIS A 98 -12.57 1.36 4.65
C HIS A 98 -12.39 0.37 3.48
N GLN A 99 -11.39 -0.51 3.54
CA GLN A 99 -11.16 -1.49 2.46
C GLN A 99 -12.37 -2.40 2.24
N ARG A 100 -12.98 -2.90 3.32
CA ARG A 100 -14.23 -3.68 3.24
C ARG A 100 -15.37 -2.89 2.61
N ARG A 101 -15.52 -1.61 2.97
CA ARG A 101 -16.57 -0.74 2.43
C ARG A 101 -16.39 -0.47 0.94
N VAL A 102 -15.17 -0.23 0.47
CA VAL A 102 -14.89 0.21 -0.90
C VAL A 102 -14.66 -0.95 -1.87
N PHE A 103 -13.96 -2.00 -1.43
CA PHE A 103 -13.53 -3.12 -2.29
C PHE A 103 -14.16 -4.45 -1.90
N GLY A 104 -14.98 -4.50 -0.84
CA GLY A 104 -15.61 -5.74 -0.36
C GLY A 104 -14.68 -6.66 0.44
N THR A 105 -13.38 -6.37 0.50
CA THR A 105 -12.38 -7.21 1.18
C THR A 105 -11.45 -6.37 2.06
N ALA A 106 -10.89 -6.97 3.10
CA ALA A 106 -9.83 -6.32 3.88
C ALA A 106 -8.47 -6.42 3.16
N SER A 107 -7.54 -5.51 3.47
CA SER A 107 -6.16 -5.63 2.98
C SER A 107 -5.40 -6.67 3.79
N ARG A 108 -4.64 -7.53 3.10
CA ARG A 108 -3.71 -8.49 3.73
C ARG A 108 -2.30 -7.93 3.90
N ILE A 109 -2.04 -6.71 3.40
CA ILE A 109 -0.72 -6.08 3.36
C ILE A 109 -0.71 -4.82 4.21
N PHE A 110 0.27 -4.76 5.11
CA PHE A 110 0.68 -3.55 5.80
C PHE A 110 1.81 -2.88 5.02
N TRP A 111 1.54 -1.67 4.52
CA TRP A 111 2.37 -0.98 3.53
C TRP A 111 2.92 0.31 4.14
N LEU A 112 4.21 0.33 4.50
CA LEU A 112 4.90 1.48 5.10
C LEU A 112 6.30 1.69 4.48
N PRO A 113 6.37 2.12 3.20
CA PRO A 113 7.64 2.30 2.51
C PRO A 113 8.44 3.47 3.07
N ASP A 114 7.77 4.52 3.59
CA ASP A 114 8.38 5.79 3.99
C ASP A 114 8.45 6.01 5.52
N THR A 115 8.30 4.95 6.32
CA THR A 115 8.26 5.06 7.79
C THR A 115 9.64 4.88 8.43
N PHE A 116 9.97 5.73 9.40
CA PHE A 116 11.28 5.74 10.07
C PHE A 116 11.30 4.85 11.32
N GLY A 117 11.48 3.54 11.10
CA GLY A 117 11.57 2.54 12.17
C GLY A 117 10.23 1.91 12.54
N TYR A 118 10.29 0.77 13.23
CA TYR A 118 9.14 -0.13 13.40
C TYR A 118 9.18 -0.81 14.76
N SER A 119 8.11 -0.65 15.55
CA SER A 119 7.94 -1.36 16.81
C SER A 119 7.87 -2.88 16.62
N GLY A 120 8.56 -3.63 17.50
CA GLY A 120 8.54 -5.10 17.50
C GLY A 120 7.17 -5.72 17.83
N GLN A 121 6.19 -4.92 18.27
CA GLN A 121 4.81 -5.35 18.50
C GLN A 121 3.93 -5.31 17.24
N LEU A 122 4.37 -4.65 16.17
CA LEU A 122 3.57 -4.49 14.95
C LEU A 122 3.14 -5.82 14.30
N PRO A 123 3.95 -6.90 14.29
CA PRO A 123 3.49 -8.19 13.77
C PRO A 123 2.26 -8.74 14.50
N GLN A 124 2.21 -8.60 15.83
CA GLN A 124 1.07 -9.04 16.64
C GLN A 124 -0.17 -8.21 16.32
N ILE A 125 -0.04 -6.88 16.34
CA ILE A 125 -1.15 -5.95 16.06
C ILE A 125 -1.71 -6.17 14.64
N ALA A 126 -0.83 -6.33 13.65
CA ALA A 126 -1.21 -6.58 12.26
C ALA A 126 -1.96 -7.91 12.11
N ARG A 127 -1.48 -8.99 12.75
CA ARG A 127 -2.13 -10.30 12.71
C ARG A 127 -3.52 -10.30 13.33
N LEU A 128 -3.75 -9.55 14.41
CA LEU A 128 -5.09 -9.35 15.00
C LEU A 128 -6.09 -8.72 14.02
N HIS A 129 -5.60 -8.04 12.97
CA HIS A 129 -6.40 -7.42 11.93
C HIS A 129 -6.41 -8.19 10.60
N GLY A 130 -5.95 -9.45 10.59
CA GLY A 130 -5.93 -10.30 9.40
C GLY A 130 -4.87 -9.92 8.36
N VAL A 131 -3.87 -9.13 8.75
CA VAL A 131 -2.73 -8.80 7.88
C VAL A 131 -1.69 -9.90 7.97
N GLU A 132 -1.11 -10.27 6.83
CA GLU A 132 -0.18 -11.39 6.72
C GLU A 132 1.18 -10.99 6.15
N TYR A 133 1.18 -9.88 5.40
CA TYR A 133 2.33 -9.39 4.65
C TYR A 133 2.70 -7.99 5.11
N PHE A 134 4.00 -7.70 5.08
CA PHE A 134 4.54 -6.38 5.37
C PHE A 134 5.45 -5.91 4.24
N LEU A 135 5.30 -4.66 3.83
CA LEU A 135 6.18 -4.03 2.85
C LEU A 135 6.72 -2.72 3.40
N SER A 136 8.05 -2.56 3.30
CA SER A 136 8.76 -1.34 3.68
C SER A 136 9.97 -1.12 2.77
N GLN A 137 10.50 0.11 2.76
CA GLN A 137 11.72 0.47 2.03
C GLN A 137 12.80 1.06 2.93
N LYS A 138 12.44 1.80 3.99
CA LYS A 138 13.43 2.56 4.78
C LYS A 138 14.51 1.73 5.44
N LEU A 139 14.25 0.48 5.81
CA LEU A 139 15.26 -0.37 6.44
C LEU A 139 16.40 -0.76 5.49
N SER A 140 16.18 -0.71 4.18
CA SER A 140 17.27 -0.92 3.22
C SER A 140 18.30 0.22 3.22
N TRP A 141 17.97 1.37 3.82
CA TRP A 141 18.85 2.55 3.84
C TRP A 141 19.78 2.59 5.07
N ASN A 142 19.86 1.52 5.83
CA ASN A 142 20.75 1.44 6.99
C ASN A 142 22.22 1.60 6.56
N LEU A 143 22.92 2.58 7.14
CA LEU A 143 24.34 2.82 6.86
C LEU A 143 25.27 1.82 7.56
N VAL A 144 24.92 1.44 8.80
CA VAL A 144 25.78 0.61 9.67
C VAL A 144 25.45 -0.87 9.52
N ASN A 145 24.20 -1.25 9.80
CA ASN A 145 23.76 -2.64 9.79
C ASN A 145 22.75 -2.86 8.67
N LYS A 146 23.23 -3.32 7.52
CA LYS A 146 22.38 -3.65 6.37
C LYS A 146 21.65 -4.97 6.60
N PRO A 147 20.33 -5.04 6.40
CA PRO A 147 19.62 -6.31 6.43
C PRO A 147 20.24 -7.29 5.41
N PRO A 148 20.57 -8.53 5.81
CA PRO A 148 21.19 -9.50 4.90
C PRO A 148 20.21 -10.07 3.86
N HIS A 149 18.90 -9.90 4.10
CA HIS A 149 17.82 -10.42 3.26
C HIS A 149 16.77 -9.36 3.01
N THR A 150 16.19 -9.39 1.82
CA THR A 150 15.08 -8.52 1.39
C THR A 150 13.71 -9.15 1.62
N THR A 151 13.64 -10.46 1.84
CA THR A 151 12.39 -11.17 2.16
C THR A 151 12.65 -12.08 3.34
N PHE A 152 11.85 -11.94 4.41
CA PHE A 152 12.05 -12.71 5.64
C PHE A 152 10.77 -12.75 6.49
N HIS A 153 10.75 -13.66 7.46
CA HIS A 153 9.70 -13.72 8.47
C HIS A 153 10.00 -12.72 9.59
N TRP A 154 9.16 -11.69 9.71
CA TRP A 154 9.22 -10.74 10.81
C TRP A 154 8.36 -11.24 11.97
N GLN A 155 9.03 -11.77 12.99
CA GLN A 155 8.40 -12.28 14.20
C GLN A 155 8.16 -11.17 15.22
N GLY A 156 6.96 -11.15 15.80
CA GLY A 156 6.61 -10.26 16.89
C GLY A 156 7.28 -10.66 18.20
N ILE A 157 7.30 -9.73 19.16
CA ILE A 157 7.86 -9.98 20.50
C ILE A 157 6.99 -10.89 21.40
N ASP A 158 5.91 -11.46 20.86
CA ASP A 158 5.00 -12.39 21.52
C ASP A 158 5.49 -13.85 21.47
N GLY A 159 6.82 -14.03 21.47
CA GLY A 159 7.47 -15.34 21.31
C GLY A 159 7.33 -15.92 19.91
N GLY A 160 7.18 -15.07 18.88
CA GLY A 160 7.08 -15.48 17.48
C GLY A 160 5.73 -16.06 17.06
N ARG A 161 4.72 -16.04 17.94
CA ARG A 161 3.35 -16.53 17.62
C ARG A 161 2.71 -15.72 16.50
N SER A 162 3.05 -14.43 16.44
CA SER A 162 2.62 -13.54 15.36
C SER A 162 3.79 -13.26 14.43
N THR A 163 3.69 -13.72 13.18
CA THR A 163 4.74 -13.55 12.17
C THR A 163 4.18 -12.91 10.92
N LEU A 164 4.80 -11.88 10.36
CA LEU A 164 4.46 -11.38 9.02
C LEU A 164 5.52 -11.83 8.01
N LEU A 165 5.11 -12.09 6.76
CA LEU A 165 6.08 -12.19 5.67
C LEU A 165 6.45 -10.77 5.23
N ALA A 166 7.65 -10.33 5.58
CA ALA A 166 8.15 -9.01 5.25
C ALA A 166 8.92 -9.03 3.93
N HIS A 167 8.75 -7.98 3.13
CA HIS A 167 9.50 -7.76 1.89
C HIS A 167 9.97 -6.31 1.77
N PHE A 168 11.24 -6.14 1.43
CA PHE A 168 11.87 -4.87 1.07
C PHE A 168 12.24 -4.91 -0.42
N PRO A 169 11.70 -4.01 -1.24
CA PRO A 169 12.06 -3.97 -2.66
C PRO A 169 13.59 -3.85 -2.85
N PRO A 170 14.22 -4.74 -3.66
CA PRO A 170 15.69 -4.80 -3.76
C PRO A 170 16.36 -3.60 -4.42
N THR A 171 15.59 -2.73 -5.08
CA THR A 171 16.09 -1.52 -5.74
C THR A 171 16.40 -0.39 -4.77
N ASP A 172 16.18 -0.61 -3.47
CA ASP A 172 16.36 0.35 -2.40
C ASP A 172 15.58 1.67 -2.60
N THR A 173 14.49 1.63 -3.38
CA THR A 173 13.66 2.79 -3.66
C THR A 173 12.25 2.37 -4.07
N TYR A 174 11.25 3.15 -3.65
CA TYR A 174 9.88 3.07 -4.15
C TYR A 174 9.62 4.02 -5.34
N GLY A 175 10.64 4.75 -5.79
CA GLY A 175 10.61 5.69 -6.92
C GLY A 175 11.44 5.21 -8.12
N SER A 176 11.48 3.90 -8.37
CA SER A 176 12.25 3.32 -9.47
C SER A 176 11.74 3.79 -10.83
N THR A 177 12.66 3.97 -11.78
CA THR A 177 12.31 4.09 -13.20
C THR A 177 12.24 2.70 -13.82
N LEU A 178 11.25 2.48 -14.68
CA LEU A 178 11.27 1.35 -15.61
C LEU A 178 12.32 1.72 -16.65
N GLY A 179 13.55 1.22 -16.52
CA GLY A 179 14.66 1.54 -17.43
C GLY A 179 14.18 1.42 -18.88
N VAL A 180 14.29 2.54 -19.61
CA VAL A 180 14.08 2.62 -21.06
C VAL A 180 15.42 2.87 -21.70
#